data_AF-A0A254QJ59-F1
#
_entry.id   AF-A0A254QJ59-F1
#
_cell.length_a   1.000
_cell.length_b   1.000
_cell.length_c   1.000
_cell.angle_alpha   90.00
_cell.angle_beta   90.00
_cell.angle_gamma   90.00
#
_symmetry.space_group_name_H-M   'P 1'
#
loop_
_entity.id
_entity.type
_entity.pdbx_description
1 polymer ?
#
loop_
_entity_poly.entity_id
_entity_poly.type
_entity_poly.pdbx_seq_one_letter_code
_entity_poly.pdbx_strand_id
1 'polypeptide(L)'
;MDDQHVLGARQSVHSGETAAKVLVSFVDRVKQGQYVSADLLEYLTVDHPVYREQPAATVARLRAYVIAAFHDAGMPQSAAPFVAEVLETSIDANLTAAAARALNGSATLSPVWADHLVNAIYNIWRNDQPICFDSYRLSWPLLCYSTALGEILHRLEAMGPDARHIVPRLEKLLSDTPGQFNPENRAAINRCIDALAAARTSCCSHSGPSNVETLMTPVDLMDLGAVELQDQDSRHLTWEQYFTGAPSLIAFFYTTCMNPKKCVQTIYNLDNTHRSLVEQSMGDQVRLAAITYDSTRDTPEMLRQYGVSKGICFGNNYRFFRVPTDFPKVALAFRLGVNFASGQVNDHQVEVYLLDRKGRLAQKFLRFQARPAAVVQSLIDLVP
;
A
#
# COMPACT_ATOMS: atom_id res chain seq x y z
N MET A 1 3.00 41.30 4.06
CA MET A 1 2.10 40.39 3.32
C MET A 1 2.25 38.95 3.84
N ASP A 2 2.54 38.76 5.13
CA ASP A 2 3.06 37.49 5.69
C ASP A 2 2.15 36.88 6.79
N ASP A 3 1.12 37.61 7.25
CA ASP A 3 0.28 37.14 8.38
C ASP A 3 -0.89 36.24 7.96
N GLN A 4 -1.35 36.30 6.70
CA GLN A 4 -2.50 35.51 6.25
C GLN A 4 -2.15 34.02 6.03
N HIS A 5 -0.90 33.71 5.63
CA HIS A 5 -0.44 32.33 5.48
C HIS A 5 -0.27 31.61 6.83
N VAL A 6 0.16 32.33 7.88
CA VAL A 6 0.35 31.77 9.23
C VAL A 6 -0.99 31.46 9.92
N LEU A 7 -2.02 32.29 9.68
CA LEU A 7 -3.36 32.07 10.24
C LEU A 7 -4.08 30.87 9.61
N GLY A 8 -3.96 30.67 8.29
CA GLY A 8 -4.52 29.51 7.59
C GLY A 8 -3.86 28.18 7.98
N ALA A 9 -2.53 28.17 8.18
CA ALA A 9 -1.80 27.01 8.69
C ALA A 9 -2.20 26.67 10.14
N ARG A 10 -2.43 27.66 10.99
CA ARG A 10 -2.89 27.43 12.38
C ARG A 10 -4.32 26.89 12.46
N GLN A 11 -5.24 27.40 11.62
CA GLN A 11 -6.62 26.91 11.59
C GLN A 11 -6.74 25.49 11.03
N SER A 12 -6.01 25.17 9.96
CA SER A 12 -5.98 23.81 9.40
C SER A 12 -5.38 22.79 10.39
N VAL A 13 -4.25 23.11 11.04
CA VAL A 13 -3.66 22.27 12.10
C VAL A 13 -4.63 22.05 13.27
N HIS A 14 -5.34 23.09 13.71
CA HIS A 14 -6.29 22.98 14.82
C HIS A 14 -7.54 22.12 14.47
N SER A 15 -8.02 22.23 13.23
CA SER A 15 -9.13 21.41 12.72
C SER A 15 -8.73 19.93 12.59
N GLY A 16 -7.52 19.65 12.09
CA GLY A 16 -6.98 18.29 11.97
C GLY A 16 -6.72 17.63 13.33
N GLU A 17 -6.19 18.37 14.31
CA GLU A 17 -5.98 17.84 15.67
C GLU A 17 -7.31 17.49 16.36
N THR A 18 -8.36 18.27 16.08
CA THR A 18 -9.70 18.01 16.60
C THR A 18 -10.31 16.76 15.96
N ALA A 19 -10.18 16.61 14.64
CA ALA A 19 -10.65 15.42 13.93
C ALA A 19 -9.92 14.15 14.36
N ALA A 20 -8.60 14.21 14.57
CA ALA A 20 -7.81 13.10 15.09
C ALA A 20 -8.25 12.67 16.50
N LYS A 21 -8.56 13.63 17.39
CA LYS A 21 -9.10 13.32 18.73
C LYS A 21 -10.45 12.62 18.66
N VAL A 22 -11.34 13.10 17.78
CA VAL A 22 -12.66 12.49 17.56
C VAL A 22 -12.52 11.05 17.06
N LEU A 23 -11.65 10.80 16.09
CA LEU A 23 -11.37 9.46 15.58
C LEU A 23 -10.83 8.54 16.68
N VAL A 24 -9.86 9.00 17.48
CA VAL A 24 -9.31 8.20 18.58
C VAL A 24 -10.40 7.80 19.57
N SER A 25 -11.24 8.74 20.02
CA SER A 25 -12.36 8.44 20.91
C SER A 25 -13.40 7.53 20.27
N PHE A 26 -13.59 7.59 18.95
CA PHE A 26 -14.47 6.67 18.23
C PHE A 26 -13.91 5.25 18.21
N VAL A 27 -12.62 5.08 17.89
CA VAL A 27 -11.93 3.79 17.94
C VAL A 27 -12.00 3.17 19.34
N ASP A 28 -11.81 3.96 20.40
CA ASP A 28 -11.94 3.49 21.78
C ASP A 28 -13.34 2.92 22.08
N ARG A 29 -14.40 3.57 21.59
CA ARG A 29 -15.77 3.09 21.74
C ARG A 29 -16.05 1.83 20.94
N VAL A 30 -15.45 1.67 19.76
CA VAL A 30 -15.50 0.42 18.97
C VAL A 30 -14.82 -0.73 19.73
N LYS A 31 -13.62 -0.51 20.29
CA LYS A 31 -12.91 -1.50 21.13
C LYS A 31 -13.74 -1.94 22.34
N GLN A 32 -14.57 -1.05 22.88
CA GLN A 32 -15.48 -1.32 24.01
C GLN A 32 -16.82 -1.96 23.59
N GLY A 33 -17.01 -2.28 22.29
CA GLY A 33 -18.23 -2.89 21.78
C GLY A 33 -19.45 -1.95 21.72
N GLN A 34 -19.25 -0.64 21.80
CA GLN A 34 -20.35 0.34 21.66
C GLN A 34 -20.76 0.56 20.20
N TYR A 35 -19.88 0.20 19.26
CA TYR A 35 -20.07 0.29 17.82
C TYR A 35 -19.52 -0.98 17.15
N VAL A 36 -19.95 -1.25 15.91
CA VAL A 36 -19.46 -2.43 15.18
C VAL A 36 -18.13 -2.13 14.49
N SER A 37 -17.28 -3.14 14.36
CA SER A 37 -15.97 -2.96 13.73
C SER A 37 -16.04 -2.54 12.26
N ALA A 38 -17.14 -2.86 11.55
CA ALA A 38 -17.36 -2.43 10.17
C ALA A 38 -17.38 -0.90 10.00
N ASP A 39 -17.71 -0.14 11.05
CA ASP A 39 -17.72 1.32 10.99
C ASP A 39 -16.30 1.92 10.87
N LEU A 40 -15.26 1.12 11.13
CA LEU A 40 -13.87 1.53 10.98
C LEU A 40 -13.35 1.45 9.53
N LEU A 41 -14.10 0.83 8.61
CA LEU A 41 -13.63 0.54 7.25
C LEU A 41 -13.29 1.79 6.44
N GLU A 42 -14.06 2.88 6.59
CA GLU A 42 -13.79 4.13 5.88
C GLU A 42 -12.47 4.79 6.30
N TYR A 43 -12.02 4.54 7.54
CA TYR A 43 -10.77 5.08 8.06
C TYR A 43 -9.55 4.25 7.64
N LEU A 44 -9.74 3.12 6.95
CA LEU A 44 -8.61 2.35 6.41
C LEU A 44 -8.04 2.95 5.13
N THR A 45 -8.84 3.76 4.42
CA THR A 45 -8.43 4.35 3.15
C THR A 45 -7.42 5.47 3.36
N VAL A 46 -6.45 5.56 2.45
CA VAL A 46 -5.35 6.50 2.57
C VAL A 46 -5.81 7.94 2.35
N ASP A 47 -6.86 8.15 1.56
CA ASP A 47 -7.42 9.44 1.13
C ASP A 47 -8.46 10.04 2.10
N HIS A 48 -8.75 9.36 3.21
CA HIS A 48 -9.77 9.81 4.16
C HIS A 48 -9.47 11.25 4.66
N PRO A 49 -10.45 12.17 4.73
CA PRO A 49 -10.22 13.57 5.07
C PRO A 49 -9.53 13.81 6.42
N VAL A 50 -9.69 12.90 7.39
CA VAL A 50 -9.05 12.98 8.71
C VAL A 50 -7.51 12.98 8.65
N TYR A 51 -6.93 12.49 7.54
CA TYR A 51 -5.49 12.39 7.35
C TYR A 51 -4.90 13.55 6.54
N ARG A 52 -5.72 14.46 6.01
CA ARG A 52 -5.25 15.63 5.26
C ARG A 52 -4.51 16.59 6.17
N GLU A 53 -3.45 17.19 5.65
CA GLU A 53 -2.59 18.15 6.38
C GLU A 53 -1.94 17.57 7.66
N GLN A 54 -1.98 16.25 7.83
CA GLN A 54 -1.30 15.57 8.93
C GLN A 54 0.08 15.08 8.48
N PRO A 55 1.12 15.18 9.34
CA PRO A 55 2.41 14.56 9.06
C PRO A 55 2.26 13.04 8.87
N ALA A 56 3.07 12.46 7.97
CA ALA A 56 3.03 11.03 7.64
C ALA A 56 3.10 10.12 8.89
N ALA A 57 3.95 10.45 9.87
CA ALA A 57 4.06 9.69 11.11
C ALA A 57 2.77 9.72 11.96
N THR A 58 2.05 10.85 11.96
CA THR A 58 0.77 10.98 12.66
C THR A 58 -0.32 10.16 11.97
N VAL A 59 -0.37 10.21 10.63
CA VAL A 59 -1.28 9.37 9.82
C VAL A 59 -1.01 7.90 10.07
N ALA A 60 0.26 7.47 10.04
CA ALA A 60 0.65 6.09 10.30
C ALA A 60 0.18 5.62 11.68
N ARG A 61 0.36 6.43 12.73
CA ARG A 61 -0.10 6.11 14.09
C ARG A 61 -1.63 6.05 14.21
N LEU A 62 -2.36 6.98 13.60
CA LEU A 62 -3.83 6.97 13.60
C LEU A 62 -4.37 5.72 12.90
N ARG A 63 -3.85 5.42 11.70
CA ARG A 63 -4.23 4.24 10.93
C ARG A 63 -3.87 2.95 11.67
N ALA A 64 -2.69 2.89 12.29
CA ALA A 64 -2.31 1.76 13.14
C ALA A 64 -3.29 1.57 14.30
N TYR A 65 -3.74 2.65 14.95
CA TYR A 65 -4.72 2.58 16.03
C TYR A 65 -6.08 2.03 15.56
N VAL A 66 -6.55 2.48 14.39
CA VAL A 66 -7.76 1.97 13.75
C VAL A 66 -7.63 0.47 13.45
N ILE A 67 -6.53 0.05 12.81
CA ILE A 67 -6.31 -1.35 12.43
C ILE A 67 -6.20 -2.24 13.66
N ALA A 68 -5.46 -1.81 14.69
CA ALA A 68 -5.25 -2.58 15.91
C ALA A 68 -6.57 -2.86 16.66
N ALA A 69 -7.58 -1.98 16.54
CA ALA A 69 -8.88 -2.18 17.17
C ALA A 69 -9.63 -3.41 16.65
N PHE A 70 -9.30 -3.92 15.46
CA PHE A 70 -9.89 -5.17 14.96
C PHE A 70 -9.51 -6.40 15.78
N HIS A 71 -8.41 -6.33 16.55
CA HIS A 71 -8.10 -7.36 17.55
C HIS A 71 -9.24 -7.54 18.56
N ASP A 72 -9.75 -6.42 19.08
CA ASP A 72 -10.72 -6.41 20.17
C ASP A 72 -12.16 -6.50 19.63
N ALA A 73 -12.45 -5.80 18.53
CA ALA A 73 -13.80 -5.69 17.97
C ALA A 73 -14.13 -6.74 16.89
N GLY A 74 -13.16 -7.60 16.53
CA GLY A 74 -13.27 -8.55 15.44
C GLY A 74 -12.98 -7.91 14.08
N MET A 75 -12.23 -8.60 13.23
CA MET A 75 -11.84 -8.12 11.90
C MET A 75 -12.87 -8.54 10.85
N PRO A 76 -13.59 -7.59 10.21
CA PRO A 76 -14.49 -7.93 9.11
C PRO A 76 -13.69 -8.36 7.87
N GLN A 77 -14.25 -9.27 7.06
CA GLN A 77 -13.58 -9.76 5.84
C GLN A 77 -13.21 -8.63 4.87
N SER A 78 -14.02 -7.57 4.82
CA SER A 78 -13.75 -6.36 4.00
C SER A 78 -12.50 -5.57 4.44
N ALA A 79 -12.00 -5.77 5.66
CA ALA A 79 -10.74 -5.16 6.11
C ALA A 79 -9.50 -5.92 5.63
N ALA A 80 -9.64 -7.20 5.24
CA ALA A 80 -8.52 -8.07 4.86
C ALA A 80 -7.59 -7.46 3.79
N PRO A 81 -8.09 -6.85 2.69
CA PRO A 81 -7.20 -6.27 1.67
C PRO A 81 -6.32 -5.14 2.21
N PHE A 82 -6.81 -4.35 3.17
CA PHE A 82 -6.07 -3.25 3.78
C PHE A 82 -5.00 -3.77 4.74
N VAL A 83 -5.34 -4.79 5.54
CA VAL A 83 -4.38 -5.43 6.45
C VAL A 83 -3.26 -6.11 5.65
N ALA A 84 -3.59 -6.84 4.58
CA ALA A 84 -2.60 -7.45 3.70
C ALA A 84 -1.71 -6.41 3.01
N GLU A 85 -2.25 -5.28 2.54
CA GLU A 85 -1.46 -4.18 1.99
C GLU A 85 -0.44 -3.64 2.99
N VAL A 86 -0.84 -3.46 4.25
CA VAL A 86 0.06 -2.98 5.29
C VAL A 86 1.18 -3.98 5.54
N LEU A 87 0.88 -5.28 5.66
CA LEU A 87 1.91 -6.31 5.86
C LEU A 87 2.89 -6.41 4.67
N GLU A 88 2.40 -6.23 3.45
CA GLU A 88 3.23 -6.30 2.24
C GLU A 88 4.11 -5.06 2.03
N THR A 89 3.60 -3.87 2.38
CA THR A 89 4.21 -2.60 1.92
C THR A 89 4.70 -1.69 3.04
N SER A 90 4.25 -1.86 4.28
CA SER A 90 4.61 -0.93 5.36
C SER A 90 6.04 -1.15 5.83
N ILE A 91 6.76 -0.04 6.00
CA ILE A 91 8.06 0.02 6.71
C ILE A 91 7.93 0.66 8.10
N ASP A 92 6.71 1.04 8.48
CA ASP A 92 6.38 1.58 9.80
C ASP A 92 5.99 0.45 10.74
N ALA A 93 6.63 0.42 11.91
CA ALA A 93 6.44 -0.64 12.89
C ALA A 93 5.05 -0.59 13.54
N ASN A 94 4.46 0.59 13.77
CA ASN A 94 3.12 0.70 14.36
C ASN A 94 2.08 0.09 13.40
N LEU A 95 2.12 0.47 12.13
CA LEU A 95 1.22 -0.09 11.12
C LEU A 95 1.40 -1.61 11.00
N THR A 96 2.64 -2.08 10.97
CA THR A 96 2.93 -3.51 10.82
C THR A 96 2.48 -4.32 12.03
N ALA A 97 2.77 -3.86 13.24
CA ALA A 97 2.30 -4.47 14.48
C ALA A 97 0.77 -4.50 14.55
N ALA A 98 0.11 -3.38 14.21
CA ALA A 98 -1.35 -3.29 14.18
C ALA A 98 -1.95 -4.30 13.20
N ALA A 99 -1.39 -4.42 11.99
CA ALA A 99 -1.87 -5.34 10.98
C ALA A 99 -1.70 -6.81 11.40
N ALA A 100 -0.55 -7.19 11.97
CA ALA A 100 -0.35 -8.54 12.50
C ALA A 100 -1.32 -8.83 13.66
N ARG A 101 -1.52 -7.85 14.56
CA ARG A 101 -2.44 -7.95 15.71
C ARG A 101 -3.91 -8.06 15.28
N ALA A 102 -4.33 -7.33 14.25
CA ALA A 102 -5.70 -7.35 13.72
C ALA A 102 -6.15 -8.75 13.29
N LEU A 103 -5.22 -9.58 12.81
CA LEU A 103 -5.51 -10.96 12.40
C LEU A 103 -6.05 -11.83 13.55
N ASN A 104 -5.77 -11.50 14.81
CA ASN A 104 -6.34 -12.20 15.97
C ASN A 104 -7.85 -12.03 16.07
N GLY A 105 -8.41 -10.96 15.50
CA GLY A 105 -9.85 -10.74 15.42
C GLY A 105 -10.51 -11.42 14.22
N SER A 106 -9.76 -12.12 13.37
CA SER A 106 -10.32 -12.82 12.21
C SER A 106 -10.94 -14.15 12.61
N ALA A 107 -12.18 -14.41 12.20
CA ALA A 107 -12.86 -15.69 12.46
C ALA A 107 -12.20 -16.88 11.74
N THR A 108 -11.61 -16.63 10.56
CA THR A 108 -10.90 -17.64 9.77
C THR A 108 -9.61 -17.05 9.21
N LEU A 109 -8.49 -17.77 9.31
CA LEU A 109 -7.22 -17.37 8.73
C LEU A 109 -6.77 -18.42 7.71
N SER A 110 -6.63 -18.00 6.45
CA SER A 110 -6.02 -18.80 5.40
C SER A 110 -4.49 -18.90 5.60
N PRO A 111 -3.84 -20.01 5.21
CA PRO A 111 -2.37 -20.15 5.20
C PRO A 111 -1.62 -19.01 4.49
N VAL A 112 -2.25 -18.34 3.52
CA VAL A 112 -1.67 -17.20 2.77
C VAL A 112 -1.23 -16.06 3.70
N TRP A 113 -1.86 -15.89 4.86
CA TRP A 113 -1.45 -14.86 5.82
C TRP A 113 -0.03 -15.06 6.36
N ALA A 114 0.46 -16.31 6.42
CA ALA A 114 1.82 -16.58 6.86
C ALA A 114 2.86 -15.97 5.90
N ASP A 115 2.56 -15.95 4.59
CA ASP A 115 3.44 -15.33 3.60
C ASP A 115 3.50 -13.81 3.76
N HIS A 116 2.35 -13.17 3.99
CA HIS A 116 2.25 -11.73 4.28
C HIS A 116 3.01 -11.36 5.56
N LEU A 117 2.84 -12.16 6.62
CA LEU A 117 3.51 -11.96 7.91
C LEU A 117 5.04 -12.07 7.78
N VAL A 118 5.55 -13.09 7.08
CA VAL A 118 6.99 -13.21 6.86
C VAL A 118 7.54 -12.11 5.96
N ASN A 119 6.79 -11.68 4.93
CA ASN A 119 7.17 -10.53 4.11
C ASN A 119 7.33 -9.27 4.98
N ALA A 120 6.41 -9.05 5.92
CA ALA A 120 6.44 -7.91 6.82
C ALA A 120 7.72 -7.86 7.68
N ILE A 121 8.28 -9.01 8.08
CA ILE A 121 9.54 -9.06 8.83
C ILE A 121 10.68 -8.39 8.03
N TYR A 122 10.79 -8.68 6.74
CA TYR A 122 11.82 -8.07 5.88
C TYR A 122 11.64 -6.56 5.72
N ASN A 123 10.42 -6.05 5.90
CA ASN A 123 10.13 -4.61 5.78
C ASN A 123 10.52 -3.84 7.05
N ILE A 124 10.34 -4.45 8.24
CA ILE A 124 10.53 -3.78 9.55
C ILE A 124 11.79 -4.20 10.30
N TRP A 125 12.55 -5.19 9.83
CA TRP A 125 13.70 -5.78 10.53
C TRP A 125 14.74 -4.79 11.11
N ARG A 126 14.89 -3.60 10.52
CA ARG A 126 15.81 -2.54 10.98
C ARG A 126 15.14 -1.42 11.79
N ASN A 127 13.83 -1.50 12.00
CA ASN A 127 13.00 -0.47 12.61
C ASN A 127 11.98 -1.09 13.59
N ASP A 128 12.31 -2.22 14.20
CA ASP A 128 11.46 -2.81 15.24
C ASP A 128 11.59 -2.00 16.53
N GLN A 129 10.46 -1.62 17.12
CA GLN A 129 10.41 -0.72 18.27
C GLN A 129 9.28 -1.12 19.24
N PRO A 130 9.37 -0.75 20.53
CA PRO A 130 8.27 -0.91 21.48
C PRO A 130 6.99 -0.20 21.03
N ILE A 131 5.88 -0.92 21.03
CA ILE A 131 4.56 -0.45 20.59
C ILE A 131 3.49 -0.89 21.61
N CYS A 132 2.48 -0.05 21.80
CA CYS A 132 1.33 -0.33 22.63
C CYS A 132 0.07 0.26 21.96
N PHE A 133 -1.02 -0.51 21.97
CA PHE A 133 -2.31 -0.10 21.42
C PHE A 133 -3.41 0.03 22.49
N ASP A 134 -3.05 -0.04 23.78
CA ASP A 134 -4.00 0.09 24.89
C ASP A 134 -4.63 1.49 24.90
N SER A 135 -3.82 2.51 24.59
CA SER A 135 -4.28 3.88 24.35
C SER A 135 -3.51 4.52 23.21
N TYR A 136 -4.14 5.46 22.50
CA TYR A 136 -3.46 6.24 21.46
C TYR A 136 -2.38 7.17 22.04
N ARG A 137 -2.64 7.75 23.22
CA ARG A 137 -1.70 8.62 23.96
C ARG A 137 -0.96 7.81 25.02
N LEU A 138 0.25 7.39 24.68
CA LEU A 138 1.13 6.63 25.56
C LEU A 138 1.60 7.47 26.75
N SER A 139 1.73 6.82 27.91
CA SER A 139 2.37 7.37 29.12
C SER A 139 3.60 6.54 29.43
N TRP A 140 4.72 7.19 29.76
CA TRP A 140 5.98 6.52 30.11
C TRP A 140 6.13 6.35 31.63
N PRO A 141 6.75 5.24 32.10
CA PRO A 141 7.30 4.14 31.32
C PRO A 141 6.22 3.19 30.77
N LEU A 142 6.46 2.60 29.59
CA LEU A 142 5.61 1.52 29.08
C LEU A 142 5.83 0.26 29.93
N LEU A 143 4.84 -0.10 30.74
CA LEU A 143 4.90 -1.30 31.60
C LEU A 143 4.54 -2.58 30.84
N CYS A 144 3.75 -2.46 29.78
CA CYS A 144 3.40 -3.55 28.87
C CYS A 144 3.50 -3.01 27.43
N TYR A 145 4.30 -3.68 26.61
CA TYR A 145 4.48 -3.35 25.20
C TYR A 145 4.74 -4.62 24.40
N SER A 146 4.55 -4.52 23.09
CA SER A 146 4.97 -5.52 22.10
C SER A 146 5.91 -4.86 21.09
N THR A 147 6.30 -5.59 20.06
CA THR A 147 6.99 -5.03 18.89
C THR A 147 6.32 -5.53 17.61
N ALA A 148 6.66 -4.97 16.45
CA ALA A 148 6.10 -5.45 15.19
C ALA A 148 6.55 -6.89 14.92
N LEU A 149 7.82 -7.21 15.19
CA LEU A 149 8.32 -8.57 15.12
C LEU A 149 7.61 -9.49 16.12
N GLY A 150 7.40 -9.03 17.36
CA GLY A 150 6.68 -9.78 18.39
C GLY A 150 5.25 -10.16 17.97
N GLU A 151 4.47 -9.19 17.50
CA GLU A 151 3.09 -9.44 17.01
C GLU A 151 3.09 -10.40 15.80
N ILE A 152 4.05 -10.25 14.87
CA ILE A 152 4.18 -11.16 13.71
C ILE A 152 4.47 -12.60 14.18
N LEU A 153 5.49 -12.79 15.01
CA LEU A 153 5.92 -14.13 15.44
C LEU A 153 4.84 -14.81 16.27
N HIS A 154 4.21 -14.07 17.19
CA HIS A 154 3.07 -14.58 17.96
C HIS A 154 1.94 -15.05 17.04
N ARG A 155 1.64 -14.27 15.98
CA ARG A 155 0.60 -14.65 15.03
C ARG A 155 0.97 -15.88 14.20
N LEU A 156 2.22 -16.00 13.75
CA LEU A 156 2.73 -17.17 13.04
C LEU A 156 2.62 -18.43 13.92
N GLU A 157 3.11 -18.36 15.16
CA GLU A 157 3.01 -19.47 16.12
C GLU A 157 1.56 -19.91 16.34
N ALA A 158 0.64 -18.96 16.50
CA ALA A 158 -0.77 -19.24 16.69
C ALA A 158 -1.48 -19.79 15.42
N MET A 159 -0.91 -19.61 14.21
CA MET A 159 -1.36 -20.31 13.00
C MET A 159 -0.93 -21.78 12.97
N GLY A 160 0.14 -22.14 13.70
CA GLY A 160 0.60 -23.52 13.84
C GLY A 160 0.87 -24.21 12.50
N PRO A 161 0.24 -25.37 12.20
CA PRO A 161 0.51 -26.12 10.97
C PRO A 161 0.28 -25.33 9.67
N ASP A 162 -0.67 -24.40 9.67
CA ASP A 162 -1.02 -23.58 8.50
C ASP A 162 0.08 -22.57 8.13
N ALA A 163 1.01 -22.30 9.04
CA ALA A 163 2.19 -21.49 8.78
C ALA A 163 3.45 -22.32 8.55
N ARG A 164 3.45 -23.66 8.65
CA ARG A 164 4.71 -24.45 8.61
C ARG A 164 5.54 -24.23 7.34
N HIS A 165 4.92 -23.94 6.20
CA HIS A 165 5.62 -23.74 4.92
C HIS A 165 6.58 -22.55 4.92
N ILE A 166 6.47 -21.64 5.89
CA ILE A 166 7.35 -20.47 6.00
C ILE A 166 8.66 -20.75 6.73
N VAL A 167 8.81 -21.90 7.40
CA VAL A 167 10.02 -22.24 8.18
C VAL A 167 11.32 -22.03 7.38
N PRO A 168 11.46 -22.54 6.14
CA PRO A 168 12.68 -22.31 5.34
C PRO A 168 12.96 -20.83 5.07
N ARG A 169 11.93 -19.98 5.03
CA ARG A 169 12.08 -18.54 4.82
C ARG A 169 12.62 -17.85 6.07
N LEU A 170 12.17 -18.26 7.26
CA LEU A 170 12.72 -17.76 8.53
C LEU A 170 14.16 -18.22 8.76
N GLU A 171 14.47 -19.48 8.44
CA GLU A 171 15.85 -20.00 8.49
C GLU A 171 16.76 -19.20 7.55
N LYS A 172 16.31 -18.97 6.30
CA LYS A 172 17.02 -18.15 5.33
C LYS A 172 17.18 -16.69 5.80
N LEU A 173 16.15 -16.11 6.40
CA LEU A 173 16.24 -14.78 6.99
C LEU A 173 17.39 -14.73 8.02
N LEU A 174 17.48 -15.72 8.91
CA LEU A 174 18.54 -15.79 9.92
C LEU A 174 19.93 -16.08 9.35
N SER A 175 20.04 -16.77 8.21
CA SER A 175 21.31 -17.05 7.53
C SER A 175 21.84 -15.85 6.75
N ASP A 176 20.96 -15.14 6.03
CA ASP A 176 21.34 -14.05 5.13
C ASP A 176 21.68 -12.76 5.89
N THR A 177 21.39 -12.70 7.20
CA THR A 177 21.45 -11.48 7.99
C THR A 177 22.26 -11.61 9.29
N PRO A 178 23.50 -12.13 9.25
CA PRO A 178 24.30 -12.31 10.45
C PRO A 178 24.53 -10.96 11.14
N GLY A 179 24.07 -10.84 12.39
CA GLY A 179 24.23 -9.64 13.21
C GLY A 179 23.24 -8.49 12.96
N GLN A 180 22.23 -8.66 12.09
CA GLN A 180 21.20 -7.61 11.92
C GLN A 180 20.06 -7.71 12.93
N PHE A 181 19.85 -8.88 13.52
CA PHE A 181 18.95 -9.06 14.66
C PHE A 181 19.73 -9.04 15.96
N ASN A 182 19.20 -8.33 16.97
CA ASN A 182 19.70 -8.46 18.32
C ASN A 182 19.48 -9.91 18.85
N PRO A 183 20.19 -10.33 19.92
CA PRO A 183 20.09 -11.69 20.43
C PRO A 183 18.68 -12.13 20.82
N GLU A 184 17.87 -11.22 21.36
CA GLU A 184 16.49 -11.49 21.79
C GLU A 184 15.57 -11.78 20.60
N ASN A 185 15.61 -10.93 19.57
CA ASN A 185 14.85 -11.09 18.33
C ASN A 185 15.27 -12.36 17.59
N ARG A 186 16.58 -12.65 17.54
CA ARG A 186 17.08 -13.89 16.95
C ARG A 186 16.57 -15.12 17.71
N ALA A 187 16.58 -15.08 19.05
CA ALA A 187 16.02 -16.15 19.87
C ALA A 187 14.51 -16.30 19.67
N ALA A 188 13.77 -15.20 19.50
CA ALA A 188 12.34 -15.23 19.21
C ALA A 188 12.04 -15.89 17.85
N ILE A 189 12.79 -15.56 16.80
CA ILE A 189 12.63 -16.19 15.48
C ILE A 189 12.94 -17.70 15.56
N ASN A 190 14.02 -18.11 16.25
CA ASN A 190 14.33 -19.52 16.45
C ASN A 190 13.22 -20.26 17.20
N ARG A 191 12.67 -19.68 18.27
CA ARG A 191 11.52 -20.29 18.99
C ARG A 191 10.31 -20.48 18.09
N CYS A 192 10.01 -19.50 17.24
CA CYS A 192 8.92 -19.60 16.28
C CYS A 192 9.18 -20.72 15.25
N ILE A 193 10.41 -20.84 14.73
CA ILE A 193 10.82 -21.96 13.85
C ILE A 193 10.57 -23.30 14.53
N ASP A 194 11.06 -23.47 15.76
CA ASP A 194 10.91 -24.71 16.52
C ASP A 194 9.42 -25.05 16.76
N ALA A 195 8.61 -24.04 17.12
CA ALA A 195 7.19 -24.19 17.35
C ALA A 195 6.43 -24.63 16.08
N LEU A 196 6.73 -24.02 14.92
CA LEU A 196 6.10 -24.36 13.65
C LEU A 196 6.53 -25.73 13.13
N ALA A 197 7.81 -26.10 13.33
CA ALA A 197 8.32 -27.42 12.99
C ALA A 197 7.67 -28.52 13.85
N ALA A 198 7.44 -28.25 15.13
CA ALA A 198 6.83 -29.18 16.08
C ALA A 198 5.29 -29.23 16.00
N ALA A 199 4.64 -28.21 15.42
CA ALA A 199 3.19 -28.13 15.31
C ALA A 199 2.64 -29.39 14.62
N ARG A 200 1.62 -30.06 15.17
CA ARG A 200 1.02 -31.26 14.57
C ARG A 200 -0.20 -30.86 13.75
N THR A 201 -0.37 -31.42 12.56
CA THR A 201 -1.55 -31.19 11.72
C THR A 201 -2.79 -31.70 12.46
N SER A 202 -3.64 -30.79 12.92
CA SER A 202 -5.01 -31.11 13.29
C SER A 202 -5.84 -31.23 12.00
N CYS A 203 -6.60 -32.31 11.88
CA CYS A 203 -7.33 -32.71 10.68
C CYS A 203 -8.61 -31.87 10.44
N CYS A 204 -8.51 -30.54 10.51
CA CYS A 204 -9.64 -29.64 10.23
C CYS A 204 -9.28 -28.73 9.05
N SER A 205 -9.32 -29.31 7.86
CA SER A 205 -9.17 -28.60 6.58
C SER A 205 -10.24 -27.53 6.41
N HIS A 206 -9.84 -26.25 6.41
CA HIS A 206 -10.67 -25.14 5.96
C HIS A 206 -10.03 -24.52 4.71
N SER A 207 -10.31 -25.14 3.56
CA SER A 207 -10.06 -24.54 2.25
C SER A 207 -11.18 -23.56 1.96
N GLY A 208 -10.98 -22.28 2.32
CA GLY A 208 -11.84 -21.20 1.87
C GLY A 208 -11.51 -20.82 0.42
N PRO A 209 -12.50 -20.54 -0.44
CA PRO A 209 -12.23 -20.09 -1.80
C PRO A 209 -11.56 -18.72 -1.77
N SER A 210 -10.44 -18.58 -2.49
CA SER A 210 -9.88 -17.28 -2.87
C SER A 210 -10.79 -16.64 -3.90
N ASN A 211 -11.82 -15.93 -3.43
CA ASN A 211 -12.61 -15.08 -4.31
C ASN A 211 -11.77 -13.88 -4.72
N VAL A 212 -11.27 -13.92 -5.96
CA VAL A 212 -10.88 -12.72 -6.68
C VAL A 212 -12.19 -12.02 -7.02
N GLU A 213 -12.59 -11.07 -6.18
CA GLU A 213 -13.75 -10.24 -6.45
C GLU A 213 -13.36 -9.25 -7.57
N THR A 214 -13.55 -9.68 -8.82
CA THR A 214 -13.53 -8.81 -9.98
C THR A 214 -14.94 -8.35 -10.25
N LEU A 215 -15.33 -7.24 -9.65
CA LEU A 215 -16.47 -6.45 -10.10
C LEU A 215 -16.14 -4.98 -9.94
N MET A 216 -15.92 -4.28 -11.06
CA MET A 216 -16.52 -2.96 -11.28
C MET A 216 -16.78 -2.76 -12.77
N THR A 217 -17.99 -2.30 -13.05
CA THR A 217 -18.49 -1.75 -14.30
C THR A 217 -17.57 -0.67 -14.88
N PRO A 218 -17.56 -0.44 -16.21
CA PRO A 218 -16.91 0.72 -16.80
C PRO A 218 -17.48 1.97 -16.12
N VAL A 219 -16.65 2.65 -15.35
CA VAL A 219 -16.97 4.01 -14.92
C VAL A 219 -16.75 4.86 -16.16
N ASP A 220 -17.78 5.56 -16.62
CA ASP A 220 -17.56 6.72 -17.49
C ASP A 220 -16.69 7.68 -16.67
N LEU A 221 -15.38 7.62 -16.90
CA LEU A 221 -14.46 8.57 -16.33
C LEU A 221 -14.94 9.96 -16.76
N MET A 222 -14.82 10.93 -15.85
CA MET A 222 -14.83 12.33 -16.24
C MET A 222 -13.99 12.52 -17.50
N ASP A 223 -14.40 13.41 -18.41
CA ASP A 223 -13.67 13.66 -19.65
C ASP A 223 -12.25 14.17 -19.32
N LEU A 224 -11.27 13.27 -19.40
CA LEU A 224 -9.86 13.58 -19.24
C LEU A 224 -9.22 14.03 -20.55
N GLY A 225 -9.93 13.98 -21.69
CA GLY A 225 -9.33 14.07 -23.02
C GLY A 225 -8.45 15.30 -23.22
N ALA A 226 -8.87 16.45 -22.71
CA ALA A 226 -8.16 17.72 -22.77
C ALA A 226 -7.12 17.95 -21.65
N VAL A 227 -7.02 17.05 -20.66
CA VAL A 227 -6.03 17.19 -19.57
C VAL A 227 -4.63 17.14 -20.16
N GLU A 228 -3.82 18.12 -19.80
CA GLU A 228 -2.45 18.26 -20.26
C GLU A 228 -1.52 17.29 -19.51
N LEU A 229 -0.71 16.58 -20.28
CA LEU A 229 0.41 15.75 -19.83
C LEU A 229 1.70 16.39 -20.31
N GLN A 230 2.70 16.40 -19.44
CA GLN A 230 4.08 16.73 -19.81
C GLN A 230 4.95 15.50 -19.51
N ASP A 231 5.62 14.98 -20.54
CA ASP A 231 6.45 13.78 -20.39
C ASP A 231 7.87 14.10 -19.89
N GLN A 232 8.65 13.05 -19.64
CA GLN A 232 10.05 13.18 -19.17
C GLN A 232 10.97 13.94 -20.15
N ASP A 233 10.59 14.08 -21.42
CA ASP A 233 11.27 14.81 -22.49
C ASP A 233 10.79 16.27 -22.62
N SER A 234 9.99 16.74 -21.65
CA SER A 234 9.35 18.05 -21.68
C SER A 234 8.40 18.22 -22.86
N ARG A 235 7.90 17.13 -23.46
CA ARG A 235 6.90 17.19 -24.53
C ARG A 235 5.52 17.28 -23.92
N HIS A 236 4.71 18.18 -24.48
CA HIS A 236 3.33 18.40 -24.06
C HIS A 236 2.38 17.67 -25.02
N LEU A 237 1.40 17.00 -24.44
CA LEU A 237 0.32 16.32 -25.16
C LEU A 237 -0.90 16.23 -24.26
N THR A 238 -2.06 15.98 -24.85
CA THR A 238 -3.27 15.75 -24.08
C THR A 238 -3.39 14.28 -23.67
N TRP A 239 -4.19 14.00 -22.65
CA TRP A 239 -4.54 12.65 -22.23
C TRP A 239 -5.03 11.80 -23.41
N GLU A 240 -5.95 12.34 -24.21
CA GLU A 240 -6.51 11.64 -25.37
C GLU A 240 -5.43 11.25 -26.38
N GLN A 241 -4.47 12.15 -26.65
CA GLN A 241 -3.38 11.91 -27.59
C GLN A 241 -2.50 10.72 -27.16
N TYR A 242 -2.27 10.53 -25.85
CA TYR A 242 -1.44 9.42 -25.36
C TYR A 242 -2.20 8.14 -25.08
N PHE A 243 -3.46 8.20 -24.66
CA PHE A 243 -4.19 7.01 -24.19
C PHE A 243 -5.20 6.45 -25.21
N THR A 244 -5.33 7.06 -26.39
CA THR A 244 -6.23 6.57 -27.46
C THR A 244 -5.46 5.90 -28.59
N GLY A 245 -5.95 4.75 -29.06
CA GLY A 245 -5.41 3.99 -30.19
C GLY A 245 -4.67 2.71 -29.83
N ALA A 246 -4.35 2.50 -28.55
CA ALA A 246 -3.75 1.27 -28.04
C ALA A 246 -4.17 1.05 -26.57
N PRO A 247 -4.31 -0.20 -26.09
CA PRO A 247 -4.53 -0.45 -24.67
C PRO A 247 -3.36 0.09 -23.85
N SER A 248 -3.65 0.62 -22.68
CA SER A 248 -2.65 1.31 -21.87
C SER A 248 -2.61 0.82 -20.43
N LEU A 249 -1.41 0.67 -19.87
CA LEU A 249 -1.17 0.42 -18.46
C LEU A 249 -0.71 1.71 -17.79
N ILE A 250 -1.41 2.14 -16.74
CA ILE A 250 -1.09 3.34 -15.96
C ILE A 250 -0.71 2.93 -14.55
N ALA A 251 0.45 3.35 -14.09
CA ALA A 251 0.84 3.30 -12.68
C ALA A 251 1.03 4.73 -12.14
N PHE A 252 0.67 4.94 -10.88
CA PHE A 252 0.92 6.22 -10.21
C PHE A 252 2.08 6.12 -9.20
N PHE A 253 2.92 7.16 -9.14
CA PHE A 253 4.12 7.17 -8.31
C PHE A 253 4.54 8.61 -7.95
N TYR A 254 5.68 8.80 -7.29
CA TYR A 254 6.36 10.10 -7.22
C TYR A 254 7.84 9.86 -6.89
N THR A 255 8.73 10.76 -7.32
CA THR A 255 10.17 10.47 -7.30
C THR A 255 10.77 10.48 -5.89
N THR A 256 10.18 11.24 -4.95
CA THR A 256 10.67 11.37 -3.57
C THR A 256 10.09 10.34 -2.61
N CYS A 257 9.38 9.31 -3.11
CA CYS A 257 8.86 8.24 -2.26
C CYS A 257 9.99 7.43 -1.62
N MET A 258 10.03 7.41 -0.29
CA MET A 258 11.07 6.69 0.47
C MET A 258 10.72 5.22 0.73
N ASN A 259 9.52 4.77 0.37
CA ASN A 259 9.09 3.39 0.59
C ASN A 259 9.46 2.51 -0.62
N PRO A 260 10.48 1.62 -0.50
CA PRO A 260 10.91 0.80 -1.63
C PRO A 260 9.86 -0.24 -2.06
N LYS A 261 8.89 -0.56 -1.20
CA LYS A 261 7.82 -1.53 -1.47
C LYS A 261 6.58 -0.92 -2.11
N LYS A 262 6.53 0.42 -2.24
CA LYS A 262 5.44 1.15 -2.92
C LYS A 262 5.88 1.64 -4.29
N CYS A 263 6.20 2.94 -4.45
CA CYS A 263 6.52 3.53 -5.76
C CYS A 263 7.66 2.80 -6.48
N VAL A 264 8.76 2.51 -5.78
CA VAL A 264 9.93 1.86 -6.40
C VAL A 264 9.55 0.49 -6.96
N GLN A 265 8.89 -0.36 -6.15
CA GLN A 265 8.42 -1.67 -6.59
C GLN A 265 7.39 -1.57 -7.72
N THR A 266 6.50 -0.56 -7.68
CA THR A 266 5.50 -0.32 -8.73
C THR A 266 6.18 -0.05 -10.07
N ILE A 267 7.22 0.79 -10.09
CA ILE A 267 7.98 1.07 -11.31
C ILE A 267 8.75 -0.15 -11.81
N TYR A 268 9.36 -0.95 -10.93
CA TYR A 268 9.97 -2.22 -11.34
C TYR A 268 8.95 -3.20 -11.91
N ASN A 269 7.75 -3.29 -11.34
CA ASN A 269 6.69 -4.15 -11.87
C ASN A 269 6.20 -3.67 -13.24
N LEU A 270 6.13 -2.35 -13.44
CA LEU A 270 5.79 -1.74 -14.72
C LEU A 270 6.84 -2.10 -15.80
N ASP A 271 8.13 -2.02 -15.47
CA ASP A 271 9.21 -2.41 -16.39
C ASP A 271 9.23 -3.92 -16.68
N ASN A 272 9.05 -4.76 -15.66
CA ASN A 272 8.95 -6.21 -15.84
C ASN A 272 7.77 -6.58 -16.76
N THR A 273 6.66 -5.85 -16.64
CA THR A 273 5.50 -5.99 -17.54
C THR A 273 5.87 -5.58 -18.96
N HIS A 274 6.53 -4.42 -19.14
CA HIS A 274 7.03 -3.97 -20.44
C HIS A 274 7.91 -5.02 -21.12
N ARG A 275 8.91 -5.54 -20.39
CA ARG A 275 9.84 -6.55 -20.90
C ARG A 275 9.13 -7.84 -21.31
N SER A 276 8.18 -8.30 -20.49
CA SER A 276 7.37 -9.48 -20.80
C SER A 276 6.53 -9.30 -22.08
N LEU A 277 6.03 -8.08 -22.32
CA LEU A 277 5.28 -7.74 -23.54
C LEU A 277 6.21 -7.66 -24.77
N VAL A 278 7.42 -7.10 -24.62
CA VAL A 278 8.43 -7.08 -25.69
C VAL A 278 8.87 -8.50 -26.07
N GLU A 279 9.12 -9.37 -25.10
CA GLU A 279 9.47 -10.78 -25.33
C GLU A 279 8.38 -11.54 -26.11
N GLN A 280 7.12 -11.12 -25.95
CA GLN A 280 5.96 -11.67 -26.69
C GLN A 280 5.64 -10.92 -27.99
N SER A 281 6.51 -10.01 -28.46
CA SER A 281 6.26 -9.16 -29.64
C SER A 281 5.01 -8.27 -29.55
N MET A 282 4.61 -7.92 -28.33
CA MET A 282 3.45 -7.07 -28.01
C MET A 282 3.82 -5.65 -27.60
N GLY A 283 5.11 -5.36 -27.40
CA GLY A 283 5.58 -4.07 -26.87
C GLY A 283 5.11 -2.83 -27.67
N ASP A 284 4.92 -2.96 -28.98
CA ASP A 284 4.45 -1.87 -29.83
C ASP A 284 2.91 -1.74 -29.90
N GLN A 285 2.19 -2.71 -29.34
CA GLN A 285 0.72 -2.80 -29.41
C GLN A 285 0.03 -2.23 -28.17
N VAL A 286 0.80 -1.92 -27.13
CA VAL A 286 0.34 -1.43 -25.82
C VAL A 286 1.13 -0.19 -25.42
N ARG A 287 0.59 0.63 -24.52
CA ARG A 287 1.28 1.80 -23.96
C ARG A 287 1.42 1.67 -22.45
N LEU A 288 2.52 2.16 -21.91
CA LEU A 288 2.81 2.17 -20.49
C LEU A 288 3.08 3.60 -20.03
N ALA A 289 2.39 4.01 -18.98
CA ALA A 289 2.54 5.32 -18.36
C ALA A 289 2.85 5.17 -16.87
N ALA A 290 3.86 5.88 -16.39
CA ALA A 290 3.97 6.20 -14.97
C ALA A 290 3.61 7.67 -14.77
N ILE A 291 2.60 7.98 -13.95
CA ILE A 291 2.13 9.34 -13.72
C ILE A 291 2.46 9.75 -12.28
N THR A 292 3.10 10.91 -12.10
CA THR A 292 3.45 11.38 -10.76
C THR A 292 2.24 11.96 -10.00
N TYR A 293 2.09 11.61 -8.72
CA TYR A 293 1.21 12.26 -7.76
C TYR A 293 1.66 13.70 -7.45
N ASP A 294 2.94 14.00 -7.66
CA ASP A 294 3.63 15.18 -7.18
C ASP A 294 4.04 16.07 -8.36
N SER A 295 3.04 16.43 -9.16
CA SER A 295 3.23 17.15 -10.40
C SER A 295 3.86 18.54 -10.22
N THR A 296 4.00 19.07 -9.01
CA THR A 296 4.66 20.36 -8.75
C THR A 296 6.18 20.22 -8.61
N ARG A 297 6.66 19.13 -8.00
CA ARG A 297 8.09 18.91 -7.69
C ARG A 297 8.78 17.99 -8.68
N ASP A 298 8.07 16.99 -9.20
CA ASP A 298 8.60 16.04 -10.17
C ASP A 298 8.66 16.67 -11.56
N THR A 299 9.73 17.43 -11.83
CA THR A 299 9.99 18.04 -13.15
C THR A 299 10.30 16.97 -14.21
N PRO A 300 10.19 17.28 -15.52
CA PRO A 300 10.59 16.35 -16.58
C PRO A 300 11.99 15.75 -16.39
N GLU A 301 12.96 16.57 -15.95
CA GLU A 301 14.33 16.14 -15.67
C GLU A 301 14.39 15.14 -14.52
N MET A 302 13.63 15.36 -13.45
CA MET A 302 13.53 14.42 -12.32
C MET A 302 12.86 13.11 -12.74
N LEU A 303 11.79 13.18 -13.54
CA LEU A 303 11.12 11.98 -14.08
C LEU A 303 12.08 11.16 -14.94
N ARG A 304 12.85 11.82 -15.82
CA ARG A 304 13.89 11.18 -16.62
C ARG A 304 14.97 10.55 -15.75
N GLN A 305 15.54 11.32 -14.81
CA GLN A 305 16.59 10.83 -13.93
C GLN A 305 16.11 9.61 -13.13
N TYR A 306 14.90 9.67 -12.59
CA TYR A 306 14.31 8.57 -11.85
C TYR A 306 14.16 7.33 -12.73
N GLY A 307 13.53 7.44 -13.91
CA GLY A 307 13.37 6.30 -14.82
C GLY A 307 14.70 5.70 -15.27
N VAL A 308 15.68 6.52 -15.66
CA VAL A 308 17.03 6.05 -16.02
C VAL A 308 17.69 5.30 -14.85
N SER A 309 17.55 5.80 -13.61
CA SER A 309 18.07 5.13 -12.41
C SER A 309 17.44 3.76 -12.14
N LYS A 310 16.25 3.48 -12.69
CA LYS A 310 15.56 2.20 -12.60
C LYS A 310 15.78 1.30 -13.82
N GLY A 311 16.56 1.76 -14.80
CA GLY A 311 16.83 1.02 -16.03
C GLY A 311 15.72 1.12 -17.08
N ILE A 312 14.79 2.07 -16.95
CA ILE A 312 13.67 2.23 -17.88
C ILE A 312 14.18 2.63 -19.27
N CYS A 313 13.82 1.83 -20.28
CA CYS A 313 14.03 2.15 -21.68
C CYS A 313 12.84 2.97 -22.20
N PHE A 314 12.93 4.30 -22.09
CA PHE A 314 11.89 5.20 -22.59
C PHE A 314 11.70 5.09 -24.10
N GLY A 315 10.45 5.26 -24.55
CA GLY A 315 10.08 5.23 -25.96
C GLY A 315 8.73 5.86 -26.24
N ASN A 316 8.20 5.65 -27.44
CA ASN A 316 6.87 6.17 -27.78
C ASN A 316 5.77 5.52 -26.92
N ASN A 317 5.93 4.23 -26.61
CA ASN A 317 4.97 3.43 -25.88
C ASN A 317 5.29 3.23 -24.40
N TYR A 318 6.39 3.80 -23.88
CA TYR A 318 6.69 3.78 -22.45
C TYR A 318 7.23 5.14 -22.00
N ARG A 319 6.41 5.89 -21.26
CA ARG A 319 6.68 7.26 -20.85
C ARG A 319 6.30 7.52 -19.40
N PHE A 320 6.96 8.51 -18.80
CA PHE A 320 6.63 9.04 -17.49
C PHE A 320 6.04 10.43 -17.66
N PHE A 321 5.03 10.77 -16.86
CA PHE A 321 4.27 12.00 -17.01
C PHE A 321 4.07 12.72 -15.68
N ARG A 322 3.99 14.05 -15.77
CA ARG A 322 3.30 14.91 -14.79
C ARG A 322 2.06 15.53 -15.42
N VAL A 323 1.14 15.97 -14.58
CA VAL A 323 -0.08 16.71 -14.96
C VAL A 323 0.08 18.15 -14.46
N PRO A 324 0.51 19.11 -15.31
CA PRO A 324 0.94 20.42 -14.84
C PRO A 324 -0.14 21.26 -14.14
N THR A 325 -1.41 21.15 -14.56
CA THR A 325 -2.48 22.07 -14.16
C THR A 325 -3.66 21.41 -13.46
N ASP A 326 -4.10 20.23 -13.92
CA ASP A 326 -5.38 19.63 -13.49
C ASP A 326 -5.22 18.22 -12.87
N PHE A 327 -4.17 18.04 -12.07
CA PHE A 327 -3.95 16.78 -11.35
C PHE A 327 -5.14 16.36 -10.45
N PRO A 328 -5.84 17.28 -9.73
CA PRO A 328 -7.01 16.91 -8.92
C PRO A 328 -8.12 16.22 -9.72
N LYS A 329 -8.32 16.60 -10.99
CA LYS A 329 -9.29 15.94 -11.87
C LYS A 329 -8.87 14.51 -12.20
N VAL A 330 -7.59 14.28 -12.47
CA VAL A 330 -7.04 12.92 -12.65
C VAL A 330 -7.20 12.11 -11.36
N ALA A 331 -6.86 12.68 -10.21
CA ALA A 331 -7.00 12.02 -8.91
C ALA A 331 -8.45 11.61 -8.64
N LEU A 332 -9.42 12.47 -8.94
CA LEU A 332 -10.84 12.18 -8.79
C LEU A 332 -11.34 11.13 -9.78
N ALA A 333 -10.93 11.24 -11.06
CA ALA A 333 -11.35 10.31 -12.11
C ALA A 333 -10.93 8.87 -11.78
N PHE A 334 -9.70 8.68 -11.29
CA PHE A 334 -9.20 7.37 -10.90
C PHE A 334 -9.56 6.98 -9.46
N ARG A 335 -10.09 7.91 -8.65
CA ARG A 335 -10.28 7.77 -7.19
C ARG A 335 -8.99 7.34 -6.50
N LEU A 336 -7.91 8.05 -6.79
CA LEU A 336 -6.57 7.72 -6.31
C LEU A 336 -6.52 7.75 -4.79
N GLY A 337 -5.92 6.72 -4.20
CA GLY A 337 -5.74 6.60 -2.76
C GLY A 337 -4.52 7.38 -2.28
N VAL A 338 -4.51 8.71 -2.44
CA VAL A 338 -3.37 9.57 -2.08
C VAL A 338 -3.79 10.70 -1.16
N ASN A 339 -2.94 11.05 -0.21
CA ASN A 339 -3.14 12.22 0.65
C ASN A 339 -1.91 13.12 0.66
N PHE A 340 -2.17 14.38 1.02
CA PHE A 340 -1.18 15.44 1.02
C PHE A 340 -1.15 16.16 2.37
N ALA A 341 0.04 16.64 2.73
CA ALA A 341 0.26 17.59 3.82
C ALA A 341 1.26 18.65 3.38
N SER A 342 0.90 19.93 3.55
CA SER A 342 1.72 21.06 3.10
C SER A 342 2.13 20.95 1.62
N GLY A 343 1.22 20.46 0.77
CA GLY A 343 1.46 20.25 -0.66
C GLY A 343 2.40 19.08 -1.00
N GLN A 344 2.74 18.23 -0.02
CA GLN A 344 3.55 17.04 -0.24
C GLN A 344 2.77 15.75 0.00
N VAL A 345 3.03 14.72 -0.80
CA VAL A 345 2.45 13.38 -0.58
C VAL A 345 2.87 12.86 0.79
N ASN A 346 1.90 12.63 1.69
CA ASN A 346 2.18 12.12 3.04
C ASN A 346 1.98 10.59 3.13
N ASP A 347 1.04 10.03 2.38
CA ASP A 347 0.82 8.61 2.16
C ASP A 347 0.10 8.38 0.83
N HIS A 348 0.28 7.21 0.25
CA HIS A 348 -0.39 6.81 -0.98
C HIS A 348 -0.61 5.30 -1.04
N GLN A 349 -1.62 4.87 -1.78
CA GLN A 349 -1.93 3.48 -2.09
C GLN A 349 -1.08 3.00 -3.28
N VAL A 350 -0.89 1.68 -3.39
CA VAL A 350 -0.38 1.05 -4.61
C VAL A 350 -1.55 0.75 -5.54
N GLU A 351 -1.53 1.29 -6.75
CA GLU A 351 -2.62 1.19 -7.71
C GLU A 351 -2.15 1.24 -9.16
N VAL A 352 -2.77 0.40 -9.99
CA VAL A 352 -2.46 0.24 -11.40
C VAL A 352 -3.76 0.12 -12.19
N TYR A 353 -3.84 0.77 -13.34
CA TYR A 353 -5.06 0.88 -14.15
C TYR A 353 -4.81 0.47 -15.59
N LEU A 354 -5.77 -0.22 -16.19
CA LEU A 354 -5.75 -0.60 -17.60
C LEU A 354 -6.82 0.21 -18.33
N LEU A 355 -6.41 0.85 -19.42
CA LEU A 355 -7.31 1.52 -20.35
C LEU A 355 -7.46 0.68 -21.62
N ASP A 356 -8.66 0.66 -22.18
CA ASP A 356 -8.91 0.11 -23.52
C ASP A 356 -8.36 1.03 -24.63
N ARG A 357 -8.48 0.60 -25.89
CA ARG A 357 -8.02 1.39 -27.07
C ARG A 357 -8.73 2.74 -27.23
N LYS A 358 -9.86 2.97 -26.56
CA LYS A 358 -10.60 4.24 -26.58
C LYS A 358 -10.20 5.13 -25.38
N GLY A 359 -9.21 4.73 -24.59
CA GLY A 359 -8.79 5.45 -23.39
C GLY A 359 -9.75 5.30 -22.20
N ARG A 360 -10.68 4.33 -22.24
CA ARG A 360 -11.66 4.11 -21.17
C ARG A 360 -11.12 3.11 -20.16
N LEU A 361 -11.45 3.30 -18.87
CA LEU A 361 -11.03 2.38 -17.81
C LEU A 361 -11.63 1.00 -18.04
N ALA A 362 -10.77 0.02 -18.35
CA ALA A 362 -11.15 -1.37 -18.55
C ALA A 362 -11.04 -2.17 -17.23
N GLN A 363 -9.95 -1.95 -16.47
CA GLN A 363 -9.68 -2.68 -15.24
C GLN A 363 -8.81 -1.85 -14.30
N LYS A 364 -8.93 -2.12 -13.00
CA LYS A 364 -8.01 -1.60 -11.97
C LYS A 364 -7.49 -2.74 -11.11
N PHE A 365 -6.22 -2.64 -10.72
CA PHE A 365 -5.56 -3.50 -9.77
C PHE A 365 -5.14 -2.66 -8.58
N LEU A 366 -5.68 -3.00 -7.40
CA LEU A 366 -5.39 -2.26 -6.18
C LEU A 366 -4.48 -3.10 -5.27
N ARG A 367 -3.55 -2.44 -4.58
CA ARG A 367 -2.71 -3.04 -3.54
C ARG A 367 -1.83 -4.15 -4.12
N PHE A 368 -1.93 -5.35 -3.56
CA PHE A 368 -1.19 -6.54 -3.99
C PHE A 368 -1.85 -7.31 -5.16
N GLN A 369 -2.98 -6.82 -5.69
CA GLN A 369 -3.71 -7.50 -6.78
C GLN A 369 -2.96 -7.44 -8.12
N ALA A 370 -2.08 -6.44 -8.31
CA ALA A 370 -1.33 -6.21 -9.55
C ALA A 370 -0.17 -7.21 -9.73
N ARG A 371 -0.48 -8.52 -9.78
CA ARG A 371 0.52 -9.55 -10.08
C ARG A 371 0.96 -9.41 -11.55
N PRO A 372 2.27 -9.33 -11.86
CA PRO A 372 2.74 -9.05 -13.21
C PRO A 372 2.12 -9.93 -14.30
N ALA A 373 2.06 -11.25 -14.07
CA ALA A 373 1.46 -12.19 -15.04
C ALA A 373 -0.03 -11.91 -15.31
N ALA A 374 -0.81 -11.56 -14.27
CA ALA A 374 -2.23 -11.23 -14.44
C ALA A 374 -2.41 -9.90 -15.19
N VAL A 375 -1.55 -8.92 -14.92
CA VAL A 375 -1.54 -7.62 -15.62
C VAL A 375 -1.17 -7.80 -17.09
N VAL A 376 -0.13 -8.57 -17.40
CA VAL A 376 0.29 -8.91 -18.77
C VAL A 376 -0.87 -9.58 -19.53
N GLN A 377 -1.48 -10.62 -18.93
CA GLN A 377 -2.60 -11.30 -19.57
C GLN A 377 -3.77 -10.36 -19.84
N SER A 378 -4.16 -9.54 -18.85
CA SER A 378 -5.27 -8.59 -18.99
C SER A 378 -4.99 -7.52 -20.06
N LEU A 379 -3.74 -7.12 -20.26
CA LEU A 379 -3.35 -6.24 -21.36
C LEU A 379 -3.44 -6.93 -22.72
N ILE A 380 -2.98 -8.18 -22.82
CA ILE A 380 -3.06 -8.98 -24.04
C ILE A 380 -4.53 -9.15 -24.45
N ASP A 381 -5.42 -9.42 -23.51
CA ASP A 381 -6.86 -9.60 -23.78
C ASP A 381 -7.54 -8.31 -24.31
N LEU A 382 -6.92 -7.14 -24.13
CA LEU A 382 -7.39 -5.86 -24.68
C LEU A 382 -6.83 -5.55 -26.07
N VAL A 383 -5.85 -6.32 -26.55
CA VAL A 383 -5.30 -6.20 -27.89
C VAL A 383 -6.19 -7.01 -28.87
N PRO A 384 -6.63 -6.42 -30.00
CA PRO A 384 -7.58 -7.07 -30.92
C PRO A 384 -7.06 -8.29 -31.65
#